data_AF-A0A1B8A4D8-F1
#
_entry.id   AF-A0A1B8A4D8-F1
#
_cell.length_a   1.000
_cell.length_b   1.000
_cell.length_c   1.000
_cell.angle_alpha   90.00
_cell.angle_beta   90.00
_cell.angle_gamma   90.00
#
_symmetry.space_group_name_H-M   'P 1'
#
loop_
_entity.id
_entity.type
_entity.pdbx_description
1 polymer ?
#
loop_
_entity_poly.entity_id
_entity_poly.type
_entity_poly.pdbx_seq_one_letter_code
_entity_poly.pdbx_strand_id
1 'polypeptide(L)'
;METYRGYVQTPADAIRLLEACRLGVLPRLQRRLSGKERQSIRSGSVFVWDERETGMRRWTDGKSWSASRIAGGFLIYRELKAKRGGFFSTNRRGADKTADSDRGCDGYQDYESLGGNDTRQTVL
;
A
#
# COMPACT_ATOMS: atom_id res chain seq x y z
N MET A 1 7.20 -12.23 -5.84
CA MET A 1 7.00 -13.39 -4.96
C MET A 1 6.21 -12.93 -3.76
N GLU A 2 5.05 -13.53 -3.50
CA GLU A 2 4.18 -13.24 -2.34
C GLU A 2 4.35 -14.37 -1.30
N THR A 3 4.25 -14.06 -0.01
CA THR A 3 4.39 -15.04 1.09
C THR A 3 3.17 -15.96 1.15
N TYR A 4 2.00 -15.37 0.99
CA TYR A 4 0.72 -16.06 1.02
C TYR A 4 -0.26 -15.33 0.11
N ARG A 5 -1.27 -16.07 -0.37
CA ARG A 5 -2.39 -15.50 -1.12
C ARG A 5 -3.70 -15.85 -0.45
N GLY A 6 -4.37 -14.86 0.10
CA GLY A 6 -5.63 -15.03 0.82
C GLY A 6 -6.03 -13.78 1.58
N TYR A 7 -6.91 -13.94 2.57
CA TYR A 7 -7.40 -12.84 3.39
C TYR A 7 -6.97 -13.02 4.84
N VAL A 8 -6.42 -11.96 5.43
CA VAL A 8 -6.05 -11.90 6.85
C VAL A 8 -7.13 -11.09 7.55
N GLN A 9 -8.03 -11.79 8.26
CA GLN A 9 -9.18 -11.15 8.88
C GLN A 9 -8.91 -10.76 10.33
N THR A 10 -8.18 -11.61 11.05
CA THR A 10 -7.96 -11.49 12.49
C THR A 10 -6.47 -11.50 12.84
N PRO A 11 -6.08 -10.94 14.00
CA PRO A 11 -4.70 -11.06 14.49
C PRO A 11 -4.24 -12.51 14.63
N ALA A 12 -5.15 -13.45 14.92
CA ALA A 12 -4.83 -14.87 15.00
C ALA A 12 -4.39 -15.44 13.64
N ASP A 13 -4.97 -14.99 12.53
CA ASP A 13 -4.56 -15.41 11.18
C ASP A 13 -3.15 -14.92 10.86
N ALA A 14 -2.83 -13.70 11.29
CA ALA A 14 -1.49 -13.15 11.14
C ALA A 14 -0.45 -13.91 11.95
N ILE A 15 -0.76 -14.27 13.19
CA ILE A 15 0.14 -15.07 14.03
C ILE A 15 0.44 -16.42 13.36
N ARG A 16 -0.55 -17.07 12.75
CA ARG A 16 -0.33 -18.31 12.00
C ARG A 16 0.60 -18.11 10.80
N LEU A 17 0.44 -17.01 10.06
CA LEU A 17 1.33 -16.68 8.94
C LEU A 17 2.77 -16.40 9.40
N LEU A 18 2.93 -15.66 10.49
CA LEU A 18 4.24 -15.40 11.10
C LEU A 18 4.92 -16.70 11.56
N GLU A 19 4.17 -17.58 12.22
CA GLU A 19 4.68 -18.88 12.67
C GLU A 19 5.07 -19.78 11.51
N ALA A 20 4.25 -19.85 10.46
CA ALA A 20 4.57 -20.60 9.25
C ALA A 20 5.83 -20.07 8.55
N CYS A 21 6.07 -18.76 8.57
CA CYS A 21 7.31 -18.15 8.07
C CYS A 21 8.51 -18.48 8.97
N ARG A 22 8.33 -18.52 10.29
CA ARG A 22 9.37 -18.87 11.26
C ARG A 22 9.83 -20.33 11.08
N LEU A 23 8.89 -21.23 10.85
CA LEU A 23 9.13 -22.65 10.58
C LEU A 23 9.65 -22.93 9.16
N GLY A 24 9.69 -21.92 8.28
CA GLY A 24 10.13 -22.07 6.89
C GLY A 24 9.12 -22.75 5.96
N VAL A 25 7.87 -22.94 6.42
CA VAL A 25 6.78 -23.49 5.61
C VAL A 25 6.33 -22.50 4.55
N LEU A 26 6.24 -21.21 4.92
CA LEU A 26 5.97 -20.12 3.99
C LEU A 26 7.23 -19.27 3.76
N PRO A 27 7.44 -18.77 2.54
CA PRO A 27 8.58 -17.92 2.25
C PRO A 27 8.36 -16.51 2.83
N ARG A 28 9.31 -16.02 3.61
CA ARG A 28 9.37 -14.61 4.00
C ARG A 28 10.15 -13.80 2.97
N LEU A 29 9.78 -12.54 2.80
CA LEU A 29 10.47 -11.61 1.91
C LEU A 29 11.80 -11.18 2.55
N GLN A 30 12.91 -11.45 1.86
CA GLN A 30 14.27 -11.18 2.37
C GLN A 30 14.94 -9.95 1.75
N ARG A 31 14.28 -9.28 0.79
CA ARG A 31 14.78 -8.08 0.12
C ARG A 31 13.64 -7.19 -0.34
N ARG A 32 13.96 -5.95 -0.71
CA ARG A 32 13.01 -5.07 -1.40
C ARG A 32 12.51 -5.69 -2.71
N LEU A 33 11.23 -5.48 -3.01
CA LEU A 33 10.66 -5.86 -4.29
C LEU A 33 11.26 -5.04 -5.44
N SER A 34 11.60 -5.74 -6.53
CA SER A 34 11.92 -5.14 -7.83
C SER A 34 10.69 -4.47 -8.45
N GLY A 35 10.90 -3.63 -9.46
CA GLY A 35 9.79 -2.98 -10.18
C GLY A 35 8.78 -3.98 -10.77
N LYS A 36 9.27 -5.09 -11.34
CA LYS A 36 8.41 -6.16 -11.88
C LYS A 36 7.59 -6.85 -10.78
N GLU A 37 8.20 -7.14 -9.63
CA GLU A 37 7.48 -7.76 -8.51
C GLU A 37 6.42 -6.82 -7.92
N ARG A 38 6.68 -5.52 -7.86
CA ARG A 38 5.68 -4.53 -7.42
C ARG A 38 4.46 -4.50 -8.32
N GLN A 39 4.66 -4.59 -9.63
CA GLN A 39 3.56 -4.67 -10.61
C GLN A 39 2.70 -5.93 -10.43
N SER A 40 3.24 -6.98 -9.80
CA SER A 40 2.49 -8.22 -9.55
C SER A 40 1.62 -8.18 -8.29
N ILE A 41 1.72 -7.12 -7.47
CA ILE A 41 0.92 -6.98 -6.25
C ILE A 41 -0.55 -6.76 -6.58
N ARG A 42 -1.41 -7.58 -5.98
CA ARG A 42 -2.85 -7.62 -6.27
C ARG A 42 -3.66 -7.97 -5.03
N SER A 43 -4.98 -7.96 -5.17
CA SER A 43 -5.89 -8.40 -4.10
C SER A 43 -5.53 -9.80 -3.60
N GLY A 44 -5.41 -9.91 -2.29
CA GLY A 44 -5.03 -11.13 -1.57
C GLY A 44 -3.53 -11.38 -1.47
N SER A 45 -2.65 -10.59 -2.08
CA SER A 45 -1.20 -10.74 -1.89
C SER A 45 -0.81 -10.36 -0.47
N VAL A 46 -0.17 -11.29 0.26
CA VAL A 46 0.34 -11.09 1.62
C VAL A 46 1.86 -11.23 1.61
N PHE A 47 2.55 -10.32 2.29
CA PHE A 47 4.01 -10.28 2.38
C PHE A 47 4.40 -10.22 3.84
N VAL A 48 5.27 -11.12 4.29
CA VAL A 48 5.87 -11.10 5.62
C VAL A 48 7.35 -10.81 5.44
N TRP A 49 7.90 -9.86 6.19
CA TRP A 49 9.33 -9.53 6.13
C TRP A 49 9.91 -9.26 7.52
N ASP A 50 11.21 -9.47 7.65
CA ASP A 50 11.97 -9.06 8.83
C ASP A 50 12.70 -7.74 8.56
N GLU A 51 12.62 -6.79 9.49
CA GLU A 51 13.25 -5.46 9.33
C GLU A 51 14.78 -5.56 9.22
N ARG A 52 15.42 -6.45 9.97
CA ARG A 52 16.89 -6.62 9.99
C ARG A 52 17.37 -7.33 8.73
N GLU A 53 16.65 -8.37 8.30
CA GLU A 53 17.01 -9.11 7.08
C GLU A 53 16.88 -8.25 5.81
N THR A 54 15.80 -7.47 5.73
CA THR A 54 15.47 -6.70 4.52
C THR A 54 15.98 -5.26 4.53
N GLY A 55 16.27 -4.70 5.71
CA GLY A 55 16.49 -3.27 5.91
C GLY A 55 15.23 -2.41 5.66
N MET A 56 14.04 -3.02 5.62
CA MET A 56 12.77 -2.32 5.39
C MET A 56 12.04 -2.00 6.69
N ARG A 57 12.11 -0.72 7.11
CA ARG A 57 11.33 -0.20 8.25
C ARG A 57 9.86 0.09 7.91
N ARG A 58 9.56 0.25 6.62
CA ARG A 58 8.24 0.57 6.08
C ARG A 58 8.08 -0.13 4.75
N TRP A 59 6.86 -0.60 4.49
CA TRP A 59 6.47 -1.12 3.19
C TRP A 59 6.44 -0.01 2.14
N THR A 60 6.92 -0.33 0.93
CA THR A 60 6.86 0.57 -0.23
C THR A 60 6.61 -0.22 -1.50
N ASP A 61 5.44 -0.06 -2.09
CA ASP A 61 5.03 -0.76 -3.33
C ASP A 61 4.86 0.16 -4.54
N GLY A 62 4.93 1.48 -4.35
CA GLY A 62 4.75 2.47 -5.40
C GLY A 62 3.29 2.78 -5.74
N LYS A 63 2.35 2.37 -4.90
CA LYS A 63 0.93 2.73 -5.01
C LYS A 63 0.60 3.97 -4.16
N SER A 64 -0.47 4.66 -4.55
CA SER A 64 -1.03 5.76 -3.78
C SER A 64 -2.05 5.24 -2.78
N TRP A 65 -1.94 5.62 -1.52
CA TRP A 65 -2.75 5.10 -0.42
C TRP A 65 -3.49 6.21 0.32
N SER A 66 -4.69 5.90 0.82
CA SER A 66 -5.44 6.78 1.73
C SER A 66 -4.69 7.02 3.05
N ALA A 67 -5.19 7.94 3.87
CA ALA A 67 -4.79 8.00 5.28
C ALA A 67 -5.14 6.67 5.99
N SER A 68 -4.38 6.35 7.05
CA SER A 68 -4.55 5.12 7.81
C SER A 68 -5.87 5.10 8.58
N ARG A 69 -6.47 3.91 8.67
CA ARG A 69 -7.62 3.62 9.53
C ARG A 69 -7.30 2.41 10.39
N ILE A 70 -7.75 2.43 11.65
CA ILE A 70 -7.59 1.29 12.56
C ILE A 70 -8.83 0.42 12.47
N ALA A 71 -8.66 -0.88 12.26
CA ALA A 71 -9.74 -1.86 12.32
C ALA A 71 -9.20 -3.22 12.76
N GLY A 72 -9.80 -3.84 13.78
CA GLY A 72 -9.47 -5.23 14.16
C GLY A 72 -8.01 -5.48 14.57
N GLY A 73 -7.28 -4.45 15.04
CA GLY A 73 -5.84 -4.54 15.33
C GLY A 73 -4.92 -4.29 14.14
N PHE A 74 -5.47 -3.87 13.00
CA PHE A 74 -4.73 -3.60 11.76
C PHE A 74 -4.77 -2.13 11.39
N LEU A 75 -3.75 -1.70 10.65
CA LEU A 75 -3.81 -0.48 9.86
C LEU A 75 -4.30 -0.82 8.44
N ILE A 76 -5.39 -0.17 8.05
CA ILE A 76 -6.05 -0.36 6.77
C ILE A 76 -5.89 0.89 5.92
N TYR A 77 -5.57 0.65 4.66
CA TYR A 77 -5.39 1.65 3.61
C TYR A 77 -6.23 1.26 2.40
N ARG A 78 -6.77 2.26 1.69
CA ARG A 78 -7.43 2.06 0.39
C ARG A 78 -6.55 2.61 -0.73
N GLU A 79 -6.44 1.86 -1.81
CA GLU A 79 -5.67 2.28 -2.98
C GLU A 79 -6.39 3.44 -3.67
N LEU A 80 -5.69 4.55 -3.88
CA LEU A 80 -6.19 5.71 -4.57
C LEU A 80 -5.84 5.60 -6.05
N LYS A 81 -6.84 5.72 -6.93
CA LYS A 81 -6.58 5.85 -8.37
C LYS A 81 -5.77 7.13 -8.58
N ALA A 82 -4.62 7.03 -9.22
CA ALA A 82 -3.91 8.20 -9.68
C ALA A 82 -4.85 8.97 -10.63
N LYS A 83 -5.23 10.20 -10.25
CA LYS A 83 -5.83 11.12 -11.22
C LYS A 83 -4.82 11.26 -12.35
N ARG A 84 -5.24 11.01 -13.59
CA ARG A 84 -4.45 11.30 -14.79
C ARG A 84 -4.18 12.81 -14.79
N GLY A 85 -3.08 13.22 -14.18
CA GLY A 85 -2.75 14.63 -14.01
C GLY A 85 -2.03 14.89 -12.70
N GLY A 86 -0.71 14.71 -12.73
CA GLY A 86 0.26 15.43 -11.89
C GLY A 86 0.17 15.19 -10.39
N PHE A 87 1.14 14.48 -9.83
CA PHE A 87 1.94 14.92 -8.67
C PHE A 87 2.88 13.77 -8.34
N PHE A 88 4.04 13.73 -9.01
CA PHE A 88 5.35 13.21 -8.59
C PHE A 88 6.26 13.24 -9.83
N SER A 89 6.56 14.45 -10.31
CA SER A 89 7.69 14.66 -11.20
C SER A 89 8.62 15.64 -10.51
N THR A 90 9.50 15.11 -9.67
CA THR A 90 10.61 15.86 -9.09
C THR A 90 11.68 16.05 -10.16
N ASN A 91 11.47 16.98 -11.10
CA ASN A 91 12.53 17.77 -11.75
C ASN A 91 11.93 18.77 -12.76
N ARG A 92 11.95 20.07 -12.50
CA ARG A 92 12.34 21.14 -13.46
C ARG A 92 12.76 22.40 -12.70
N ARG A 93 13.93 22.90 -13.07
CA ARG A 93 14.54 24.16 -12.64
C ARG A 93 13.85 25.34 -13.35
N GLY A 94 13.75 26.48 -12.66
CA GLY A 94 13.83 27.81 -13.28
C GLY A 94 12.53 28.60 -13.50
N ALA A 95 12.55 29.82 -12.93
CA ALA A 95 11.96 31.09 -13.40
C ALA A 95 10.43 31.35 -13.30
N ASP A 96 10.11 32.27 -12.37
CA ASP A 96 9.28 33.49 -12.49
C ASP A 96 7.98 33.47 -13.34
N LYS A 97 6.82 33.69 -12.66
CA LYS A 97 5.91 34.84 -12.85
C LYS A 97 4.61 34.72 -12.03
N THR A 98 4.17 35.88 -11.57
CA THR A 98 2.94 36.27 -10.84
C THR A 98 1.62 35.76 -11.44
N ALA A 99 0.61 35.47 -10.58
CA ALA A 99 -0.71 36.12 -10.56
C ALA A 99 -1.70 35.44 -9.58
N ASP A 100 -2.68 36.24 -9.20
CA ASP A 100 -3.66 36.19 -8.12
C ASP A 100 -4.76 35.12 -8.19
N SER A 101 -5.39 34.90 -7.03
CA SER A 101 -6.78 34.43 -6.79
C SER A 101 -7.32 33.18 -7.52
N ASP A 102 -7.65 32.12 -6.77
CA ASP A 102 -9.06 31.83 -6.44
C ASP A 102 -9.18 30.70 -5.40
N ARG A 103 -10.05 30.91 -4.41
CA ARG A 103 -10.37 29.95 -3.34
C ARG A 103 -11.45 29.00 -3.83
N GLY A 104 -11.05 27.91 -4.47
CA GLY A 104 -11.93 26.77 -4.78
C GLY A 104 -11.98 25.76 -3.65
N CYS A 105 -12.73 26.06 -2.59
CA CYS A 105 -13.21 25.09 -1.61
C CYS A 105 -14.41 24.39 -2.24
N ASP A 106 -14.22 23.22 -2.88
CA ASP A 106 -15.35 22.35 -3.21
C ASP A 106 -14.91 20.92 -3.48
N GLY A 107 -15.61 19.97 -2.86
CA GLY A 107 -15.57 18.56 -3.26
C GLY A 107 -15.42 17.54 -2.15
N TYR A 108 -16.28 17.56 -1.13
CA TYR A 108 -16.71 16.29 -0.52
C TYR A 108 -17.67 15.62 -1.50
N GLN A 109 -17.13 14.89 -2.47
CA GLN A 109 -17.93 14.07 -3.38
C GLN A 109 -17.76 12.59 -3.03
N ASP A 110 -18.88 12.05 -2.55
CA ASP A 110 -19.36 10.68 -2.72
C ASP A 110 -18.41 9.52 -2.40
N TYR A 111 -18.58 8.97 -1.20
CA TYR A 111 -17.97 7.73 -0.74
C TYR A 111 -18.95 6.55 -0.80
N GLU A 112 -19.93 6.55 -1.69
CA GLU A 112 -20.76 5.38 -1.91
C GLU A 112 -20.92 5.05 -3.38
N SER A 113 -20.90 3.75 -3.66
CA SER A 113 -21.05 3.14 -4.97
C SER A 113 -19.80 3.15 -5.86
N LEU A 114 -18.88 2.21 -5.63
CA LEU A 114 -18.31 1.39 -6.71
C LEU A 114 -17.85 0.04 -6.13
N GLY A 115 -18.71 -0.97 -6.26
CA GLY A 115 -18.32 -2.36 -6.11
C GLY A 115 -17.33 -2.74 -7.21
N GLY A 116 -16.12 -3.14 -6.81
CA GLY A 116 -15.12 -3.62 -7.76
C GLY A 116 -13.74 -3.76 -7.10
N ASN A 117 -13.42 -4.97 -6.65
CA ASN A 117 -12.08 -5.42 -6.23
C ASN A 117 -11.22 -4.37 -5.53
N ASP A 118 -11.71 -3.88 -4.39
CA ASP A 118 -10.96 -3.05 -3.45
C ASP A 118 -9.75 -3.87 -2.98
N THR A 119 -8.57 -3.58 -3.53
CA THR A 119 -7.33 -4.25 -3.12
C THR A 119 -6.98 -3.73 -1.74
N ARG A 120 -7.55 -4.37 -0.73
CA ARG A 120 -7.24 -4.13 0.67
C ARG A 120 -5.85 -4.71 0.94
N GLN A 121 -4.82 -3.86 0.92
CA GLN A 121 -3.58 -4.23 1.57
C GLN A 121 -3.81 -4.17 3.07
N THR A 122 -3.85 -5.36 3.67
CA THR A 122 -3.77 -5.49 5.12
C THR A 122 -2.29 -5.49 5.45
N VAL A 123 -1.82 -4.44 6.12
CA VAL A 123 -0.45 -4.35 6.60
C VAL A 123 -0.38 -5.14 7.92
N LEU A 124 0.42 -6.21 7.90
CA LEU A 124 1.16 -6.76 9.04
C LEU A 124 2.52 -7.25 8.55
#